data_AF-A0A957WA98-F1
#
_entry.id   AF-A0A957WA98-F1
#
_cell.length_a   1.000
_cell.length_b   1.000
_cell.length_c   1.000
_cell.angle_alpha   90.00
_cell.angle_beta   90.00
_cell.angle_gamma   90.00
#
_symmetry.space_group_name_H-M   'P 1'
#
loop_
_entity.id
_entity.type
_entity.pdbx_description
1 polymer ?
#
loop_
_entity_poly.entity_id
_entity_poly.type
_entity_poly.pdbx_seq_one_letter_code
_entity_poly.pdbx_strand_id
1 'polypeptide(L)'
;MFTGKFDTNSDLHLELPPKNKPFEIVLSTRSCLDYELSLPPEERLPHTPRLVELYDQWNTSDDDRTEGESQRAEAAEVVEQLDQALTRCVRHIRKTIDAAFPHSPAKAKSWGFPSKNSTKNVLLPRNRKEHLKLLDKYISKEQSRPEEERFTSPPL
;
A
#
# COMPACT_ATOMS: atom_id res chain seq x y z
N MET A 1 8.37 13.47 46.87
CA MET A 1 8.13 12.30 47.75
C MET A 1 6.64 12.35 48.07
N PHE A 2 5.82 11.52 47.41
CA PHE A 2 4.37 11.54 47.54
C PHE A 2 3.91 10.30 48.30
N THR A 3 3.23 10.50 49.43
CA THR A 3 2.54 9.46 50.21
C THR A 3 1.04 9.57 49.95
N GLY A 4 0.55 8.88 48.93
CA GLY A 4 -0.88 8.59 48.80
C GLY A 4 -1.24 7.50 49.79
N LYS A 5 -2.16 7.75 50.72
CA LYS A 5 -2.74 6.72 51.57
C LYS A 5 -3.67 5.87 50.70
N PHE A 6 -3.11 4.85 50.04
CA PHE A 6 -3.91 3.73 49.59
C PHE A 6 -4.39 2.97 50.82
N ASP A 7 -5.66 2.58 50.82
CA ASP A 7 -6.23 1.73 51.84
C ASP A 7 -5.49 0.37 51.80
N THR A 8 -4.53 0.18 52.72
CA THR A 8 -3.72 -1.04 52.80
C THR A 8 -4.48 -2.22 53.42
N ASN A 9 -5.77 -2.04 53.76
CA ASN A 9 -6.62 -3.08 54.36
C ASN A 9 -7.61 -3.71 53.36
N SER A 10 -7.49 -3.40 52.06
CA SER A 10 -8.26 -4.07 51.03
C SER A 10 -7.55 -5.34 50.57
N ASP A 11 -8.20 -6.50 50.67
CA ASP A 11 -7.75 -7.78 50.08
C ASP A 11 -7.74 -7.75 48.53
N LEU A 12 -8.12 -6.63 47.91
CA LEU A 12 -8.13 -6.45 46.46
C LEU A 12 -6.73 -6.03 45.98
N HIS A 13 -5.94 -7.02 45.56
CA HIS A 13 -4.77 -6.77 44.74
C HIS A 13 -5.18 -6.31 43.34
N LEU A 14 -5.02 -5.01 43.06
CA LEU A 14 -5.09 -4.47 41.70
C LEU A 14 -3.83 -4.88 40.93
N GLU A 15 -3.94 -5.93 40.12
CA GLU A 15 -2.90 -6.29 39.16
C GLU A 15 -2.91 -5.30 38.00
N LEU A 16 -1.81 -4.56 37.84
CA LEU A 16 -1.61 -3.72 36.66
C LEU A 16 -1.30 -4.60 35.44
N PRO A 17 -1.81 -4.25 34.23
CA PRO A 17 -1.47 -4.99 33.02
C PRO A 17 0.04 -5.05 32.82
N PRO A 18 0.59 -6.20 32.39
CA PRO A 18 2.02 -6.35 32.20
C PRO A 18 2.51 -5.47 31.04
N LYS A 19 3.73 -4.91 31.19
CA LYS A 19 4.32 -3.93 30.25
C LYS A 19 4.43 -4.41 28.80
N ASN A 20 4.40 -5.72 28.56
CA ASN A 20 4.47 -6.34 27.24
C ASN A 20 3.10 -6.47 26.54
N LYS A 21 2.02 -5.97 27.15
CA LYS A 21 0.67 -6.01 26.59
C LYS A 21 0.11 -4.60 26.40
N PRO A 22 0.57 -3.87 25.37
CA PRO A 22 0.22 -2.47 25.17
C PRO A 22 -1.29 -2.23 25.01
N PHE A 23 -2.02 -3.17 24.38
CA PHE A 23 -3.47 -3.07 24.23
C PHE A 23 -4.21 -3.10 25.58
N GLU A 24 -3.81 -3.97 26.51
CA GLU A 24 -4.44 -4.07 27.84
C GLU A 24 -4.16 -2.81 28.69
N ILE A 25 -2.98 -2.19 28.51
CA ILE A 25 -2.62 -0.92 29.16
C ILE A 25 -3.51 0.21 28.64
N VAL A 26 -3.71 0.31 27.32
CA VAL A 26 -4.56 1.33 26.69
C VAL A 26 -6.02 1.17 27.13
N LEU A 27 -6.56 -0.06 27.12
CA LEU A 27 -7.93 -0.34 27.54
C LEU A 27 -8.18 0.03 29.01
N SER A 28 -7.21 -0.30 29.88
CA SER A 28 -7.27 0.05 31.30
C SER A 28 -7.18 1.56 31.51
N THR A 29 -6.30 2.23 30.77
CA THR A 29 -6.14 3.70 30.82
C THR A 29 -7.42 4.41 30.40
N ARG A 30 -8.08 3.94 29.33
CA ARG A 30 -9.39 4.45 28.89
C ARG A 30 -10.44 4.31 30.00
N SER A 31 -10.52 3.14 30.62
CA SER A 31 -11.51 2.87 31.67
C SER A 31 -11.28 3.74 32.91
N CYS A 32 -10.02 3.98 33.28
CA CYS A 32 -9.67 4.92 34.35
C CYS A 32 -10.02 6.36 33.99
N LEU A 33 -9.76 6.79 32.75
CA LEU A 33 -10.11 8.14 32.29
C LEU A 33 -11.62 8.35 32.23
N ASP A 34 -12.39 7.36 31.76
CA ASP A 34 -13.85 7.42 31.72
C ASP A 34 -14.43 7.57 33.14
N TYR A 35 -13.87 6.85 34.12
CA TYR A 35 -14.24 6.99 35.53
C TYR A 35 -13.86 8.38 36.09
N GLU A 36 -12.61 8.82 35.91
CA GLU A 36 -12.14 10.13 36.36
C GLU A 36 -12.95 11.29 35.76
N LEU A 37 -13.32 11.20 34.48
CA LEU A 37 -14.12 12.22 33.81
C LEU A 37 -15.59 12.22 34.28
N SER A 38 -16.08 11.11 34.83
CA SER A 38 -17.42 11.03 35.44
C SER A 38 -17.51 11.73 36.80
N LEU A 39 -16.37 11.95 37.48
CA LEU A 39 -16.32 12.62 38.77
C LEU A 39 -16.41 14.16 38.62
N PRO A 40 -16.94 14.87 39.64
CA PRO A 40 -16.84 16.32 39.73
C PRO A 40 -15.38 16.79 39.65
N PRO A 41 -15.07 17.97 39.05
CA PRO A 41 -13.69 18.44 38.89
C PRO A 41 -12.87 18.49 40.19
N GLU A 42 -13.55 18.76 41.31
CA GLU A 42 -12.98 18.80 42.67
C GLU A 42 -12.42 17.44 43.13
N GLU A 43 -13.00 16.34 42.64
CA GLU A 43 -12.71 14.96 43.04
C GLU A 43 -11.76 14.25 42.06
N ARG A 44 -11.44 14.89 40.94
CA ARG A 44 -10.53 14.34 39.92
C ARG A 44 -9.10 14.35 40.41
N LEU A 45 -8.32 13.39 39.93
CA LEU A 45 -6.88 13.42 40.12
C LEU A 45 -6.28 14.68 39.48
N PRO A 46 -5.28 15.33 40.13
CA PRO A 46 -4.64 16.54 39.61
C PRO A 46 -4.01 16.37 38.21
N HIS A 47 -3.70 15.13 37.83
CA HIS A 47 -3.07 14.81 36.55
C HIS A 47 -4.05 14.37 35.47
N THR A 48 -5.34 14.27 35.77
CA THR A 48 -6.38 13.85 34.81
C THR A 48 -6.34 14.67 33.51
N PRO A 49 -6.21 16.02 33.51
CA PRO A 49 -6.12 16.80 32.27
C PRO A 49 -4.94 16.37 31.39
N ARG A 50 -3.78 16.10 32.01
CA ARG A 50 -2.58 15.69 31.27
C ARG A 50 -2.71 14.28 30.70
N LEU A 51 -3.37 13.37 31.43
CA LEU A 51 -3.63 12.01 30.95
C LEU A 51 -4.61 12.01 29.78
N VAL A 52 -5.62 12.87 29.80
CA VAL A 52 -6.55 13.06 28.67
C VAL A 52 -5.79 13.54 27.43
N GLU A 53 -4.96 14.59 27.54
CA GLU A 53 -4.15 15.08 26.42
C GLU A 53 -3.27 13.99 25.80
N LEU A 54 -2.60 13.20 26.64
CA LEU A 54 -1.72 12.11 26.18
C LEU A 54 -2.51 10.99 25.50
N TYR A 55 -3.69 10.68 26.01
CA TYR A 55 -4.58 9.67 25.43
C TYR A 55 -5.11 10.12 24.06
N ASP A 56 -5.51 11.38 23.93
CA ASP A 56 -5.98 11.96 22.66
C ASP A 56 -4.86 12.02 21.61
N GLN A 57 -3.64 12.39 22.02
CA GLN A 57 -2.46 12.35 21.15
C GLN A 57 -2.14 10.93 20.66
N TRP A 58 -2.29 9.94 21.54
CA TRP A 58 -2.08 8.54 21.18
C TRP A 58 -3.13 8.04 20.19
N ASN A 59 -4.43 8.32 20.43
CA ASN A 59 -5.51 7.96 19.50
C ASN A 59 -5.29 8.59 18.13
N THR A 60 -5.00 9.90 18.08
CA THR A 60 -4.73 10.60 16.81
C THR A 60 -3.55 9.96 16.06
N SER A 61 -2.48 9.62 16.78
CA SER A 61 -1.30 8.99 16.17
C SER A 61 -1.57 7.55 15.68
N ASP A 62 -2.43 6.80 16.37
CA ASP A 62 -2.80 5.44 15.97
C ASP A 62 -3.78 5.43 14.80
N ASP A 63 -4.71 6.39 14.75
CA ASP A 63 -5.61 6.63 13.62
C ASP A 63 -4.80 7.01 12.38
N ASP A 64 -3.87 7.98 12.49
CA ASP A 64 -2.96 8.38 11.40
C ASP A 64 -2.11 7.20 10.90
N ARG A 65 -1.63 6.36 11.81
CA ARG A 65 -0.86 5.15 11.47
C ARG A 65 -1.72 4.16 10.68
N THR A 66 -2.93 3.91 11.15
CA THR A 66 -3.86 2.95 10.54
C THR A 66 -4.34 3.44 9.17
N GLU A 67 -4.65 4.73 9.04
CA GLU A 67 -4.98 5.36 7.76
C GLU A 67 -3.80 5.27 6.78
N GLY A 68 -2.58 5.57 7.24
CA GLY A 68 -1.38 5.44 6.43
C GLY A 68 -1.09 4.00 5.99
N GLU A 69 -1.44 2.99 6.79
CA GLU A 69 -1.37 1.57 6.41
C GLU A 69 -2.43 1.21 5.36
N SER A 70 -3.67 1.69 5.51
CA SER A 70 -4.75 1.50 4.55
C SER A 70 -4.41 2.10 3.18
N GLN A 71 -3.95 3.36 3.15
CA GLN A 71 -3.54 4.04 1.92
C GLN A 71 -2.38 3.32 1.21
N ARG A 72 -1.43 2.76 1.96
CA ARG A 72 -0.35 1.95 1.37
C ARG A 72 -0.86 0.64 0.78
N ALA A 73 -1.82 -0.02 1.44
CA ALA A 73 -2.43 -1.24 0.93
C ALA A 73 -3.21 -0.97 -0.37
N GLU A 74 -4.02 0.08 -0.40
CA GLU A 74 -4.74 0.52 -1.61
C GLU A 74 -3.78 0.86 -2.75
N ALA A 75 -2.72 1.62 -2.48
CA ALA A 75 -1.71 1.95 -3.49
C ALA A 75 -1.00 0.70 -4.03
N ALA A 76 -0.73 -0.30 -3.18
CA ALA A 76 -0.14 -1.57 -3.60
C ALA A 76 -1.09 -2.35 -4.53
N GLU A 77 -2.39 -2.38 -4.21
CA GLU A 77 -3.41 -3.01 -5.05
C GLU A 77 -3.50 -2.31 -6.43
N VAL A 78 -3.54 -0.98 -6.46
CA VAL A 78 -3.54 -0.21 -7.72
C VAL A 78 -2.31 -0.52 -8.56
N VAL A 79 -1.13 -0.58 -7.94
CA VAL A 79 0.12 -0.93 -8.64
C VAL A 79 0.07 -2.36 -9.21
N GLU A 80 -0.52 -3.31 -8.49
CA GLU A 80 -0.71 -4.67 -8.99
C GLU A 80 -1.68 -4.71 -10.18
N GLN A 81 -2.81 -4.02 -10.08
CA GLN A 81 -3.79 -3.92 -11.17
C GLN A 81 -3.15 -3.32 -12.44
N LEU A 82 -2.32 -2.28 -12.27
CA LEU A 82 -1.58 -1.66 -13.37
C LEU A 82 -0.55 -2.62 -13.99
N ASP A 83 0.17 -3.41 -13.19
CA ASP A 83 1.11 -4.42 -13.71
C ASP A 83 0.39 -5.52 -14.50
N GLN A 84 -0.78 -5.94 -14.03
CA GLN A 84 -1.62 -6.89 -14.74
C GLN A 84 -2.15 -6.30 -16.07
N ALA A 85 -2.56 -5.03 -16.07
CA ALA A 85 -2.97 -4.30 -17.28
C ALA A 85 -1.81 -4.16 -18.29
N LEU A 86 -0.62 -3.77 -17.81
CA LEU A 86 0.59 -3.67 -18.61
C LEU A 86 0.97 -5.02 -19.25
N THR A 87 0.90 -6.10 -18.48
CA THR A 87 1.14 -7.46 -18.99
C THR A 87 0.13 -7.85 -20.06
N ARG A 88 -1.16 -7.53 -19.86
CA ARG A 88 -2.22 -7.77 -20.86
C ARG A 88 -1.96 -6.98 -22.14
N CYS A 89 -1.59 -5.70 -22.04
CA CYS A 89 -1.22 -4.86 -23.17
C CYS A 89 -0.06 -5.44 -23.97
N VAL A 90 1.03 -5.83 -23.31
CA VAL A 90 2.20 -6.42 -23.97
C VAL A 90 1.85 -7.72 -24.70
N ARG A 91 1.00 -8.57 -24.11
CA ARG A 91 0.50 -9.79 -24.77
C ARG A 91 -0.36 -9.47 -25.99
N HIS A 92 -1.21 -8.45 -25.90
CA HIS A 92 -2.02 -8.00 -27.03
C HIS A 92 -1.15 -7.48 -28.17
N ILE A 93 -0.23 -6.55 -27.88
CA ILE A 93 0.75 -6.05 -28.85
C ILE A 93 1.50 -7.20 -29.52
N ARG A 94 1.89 -8.23 -28.75
CA ARG A 94 2.56 -9.40 -29.32
C ARG A 94 1.69 -10.14 -30.33
N LYS A 95 0.43 -10.41 -29.99
CA LYS A 95 -0.52 -11.06 -30.91
C LYS A 95 -0.71 -10.25 -32.19
N THR A 96 -0.84 -8.93 -32.07
CA THR A 96 -0.99 -8.01 -33.21
C THR A 96 0.22 -8.07 -34.14
N ILE A 97 1.43 -8.01 -33.57
CA ILE A 97 2.68 -8.08 -34.35
C ILE A 97 2.88 -9.46 -34.99
N ASP A 98 2.57 -10.55 -34.27
CA ASP A 98 2.67 -11.90 -34.82
C ASP A 98 1.66 -12.14 -35.96
N ALA A 99 0.45 -11.57 -35.87
CA ALA A 99 -0.57 -11.64 -36.92
C ALA A 99 -0.16 -10.82 -38.16
N ALA A 100 0.40 -9.63 -37.97
CA ALA A 100 0.81 -8.75 -39.05
C ALA A 100 2.11 -9.18 -39.75
N PHE A 101 3.03 -9.79 -39.00
CA PHE A 101 4.35 -10.19 -39.50
C PHE A 101 4.67 -11.64 -39.12
N PRO A 102 3.92 -12.62 -39.66
CA PRO A 102 4.11 -14.02 -39.33
C PRO A 102 5.54 -14.46 -39.64
N HIS A 103 6.16 -15.17 -38.68
CA HIS A 103 7.52 -15.71 -38.80
C HIS A 103 8.63 -14.68 -39.06
N SER A 104 8.42 -13.40 -38.75
CA SER A 104 9.43 -12.35 -38.94
C SER A 104 10.00 -11.83 -37.61
N PRO A 105 10.99 -12.53 -37.01
CA PRO A 105 11.62 -12.09 -35.77
C PRO A 105 12.36 -10.75 -35.92
N ALA A 106 12.84 -10.44 -37.13
CA ALA A 106 13.47 -9.15 -37.44
C ALA A 106 12.47 -7.99 -37.33
N LYS A 107 11.23 -8.16 -37.84
CA LYS A 107 10.17 -7.17 -37.70
C LYS A 107 9.80 -7.00 -36.23
N ALA A 108 9.55 -8.07 -35.49
CA ALA A 108 9.23 -7.98 -34.06
C ALA A 108 10.33 -7.31 -33.22
N LYS A 109 11.61 -7.57 -33.50
CA LYS A 109 12.74 -6.88 -32.86
C LYS A 109 12.72 -5.37 -33.13
N SER A 110 12.38 -4.98 -34.36
CA SER A 110 12.23 -3.57 -34.71
C SER A 110 11.13 -2.90 -33.88
N TRP A 111 10.07 -3.63 -33.51
CA TRP A 111 8.96 -3.19 -32.65
C TRP A 111 9.29 -3.19 -31.16
N GLY A 112 10.54 -3.51 -30.78
CA GLY A 112 11.00 -3.42 -29.40
C GLY A 112 10.95 -4.74 -28.62
N PHE A 113 10.50 -5.83 -29.24
CA PHE A 113 10.55 -7.12 -28.58
C PHE A 113 11.99 -7.62 -28.39
N PRO A 114 12.31 -8.20 -27.23
CA PRO A 114 13.60 -8.84 -27.01
C PRO A 114 13.73 -10.08 -27.92
N SER A 115 14.91 -10.23 -28.54
CA SER A 115 15.28 -11.40 -29.33
C SER A 115 16.60 -11.96 -28.79
N LYS A 116 16.71 -13.28 -28.61
CA LYS A 116 18.04 -13.91 -28.48
C LYS A 116 18.70 -13.93 -29.87
N ASN A 117 19.97 -13.55 -29.93
CA ASN A 117 20.73 -13.35 -31.17
C ASN A 117 20.82 -14.58 -32.11
N SER A 118 20.32 -15.75 -31.72
CA SER A 118 20.36 -16.98 -32.55
C SER A 118 19.01 -17.69 -32.75
N THR A 119 17.88 -17.18 -32.25
CA THR A 119 16.60 -17.90 -32.33
C THR A 119 15.53 -17.14 -33.09
N LYS A 120 14.78 -17.86 -33.93
CA LYS A 120 13.51 -17.44 -34.56
C LYS A 120 12.43 -17.02 -33.54
N ASN A 121 12.70 -17.15 -32.24
CA ASN A 121 11.76 -16.92 -31.16
C ASN A 121 11.91 -15.50 -30.59
N VAL A 122 10.87 -14.71 -30.78
CA VAL A 122 10.68 -13.41 -30.13
C VAL A 122 10.26 -13.68 -28.68
N LEU A 123 10.94 -13.06 -27.72
CA LEU A 123 10.67 -13.25 -26.30
C LEU A 123 9.66 -12.20 -25.80
N LEU A 124 8.94 -12.54 -24.74
CA LEU A 124 8.22 -11.56 -23.94
C LEU A 124 9.18 -10.89 -22.96
N PRO A 125 8.98 -9.60 -22.64
CA PRO A 125 9.81 -8.93 -21.66
C PRO A 125 9.47 -9.41 -20.24
N ARG A 126 10.48 -9.40 -19.36
CA ARG A 126 10.48 -10.16 -18.10
C ARG A 126 10.12 -9.34 -16.86
N ASN A 127 10.29 -8.03 -16.93
CA ASN A 127 10.06 -7.11 -15.80
C ASN A 127 9.35 -5.84 -16.27
N ARG A 128 8.80 -5.09 -15.31
CA ARG A 128 8.04 -3.84 -15.55
C ARG A 128 8.81 -2.86 -16.43
N LYS A 129 10.11 -2.66 -16.17
CA LYS A 129 10.96 -1.74 -16.94
C LYS A 129 11.06 -2.14 -18.41
N GLU A 130 11.16 -3.44 -18.70
CA GLU A 130 11.17 -3.94 -20.07
C GLU A 130 9.78 -3.86 -20.73
N HIS A 131 8.70 -4.09 -19.99
CA HIS A 131 7.33 -3.89 -20.49
C HIS A 131 7.09 -2.44 -20.90
N LEU A 132 7.44 -1.48 -20.04
CA LEU A 132 7.31 -0.04 -20.32
C LEU A 132 8.16 0.38 -21.53
N LYS A 133 9.42 -0.07 -21.61
CA LYS A 133 10.28 0.20 -22.78
C LYS A 133 9.70 -0.34 -24.08
N LEU A 134 9.06 -1.51 -24.04
CA LEU A 134 8.39 -2.08 -25.21
C LEU A 134 7.18 -1.23 -25.58
N LEU A 135 6.36 -0.85 -24.60
CA LEU A 135 5.18 -0.04 -24.80
C LEU A 135 5.54 1.33 -25.41
N ASP A 136 6.52 2.04 -24.85
CA ASP A 136 7.01 3.33 -25.39
C ASP A 136 7.46 3.19 -26.85
N LYS A 137 8.22 2.14 -27.15
CA LYS A 137 8.73 1.89 -28.49
C LYS A 137 7.63 1.49 -29.47
N TYR A 138 6.62 0.74 -29.01
CA TYR A 138 5.44 0.39 -29.79
C TYR A 138 4.60 1.64 -30.11
N ILE A 139 4.26 2.44 -29.10
CA ILE A 139 3.49 3.69 -29.25
C ILE A 139 4.21 4.65 -30.19
N SER A 140 5.51 4.88 -29.99
CA SER A 140 6.30 5.76 -30.85
C SER A 140 6.26 5.30 -32.32
N LYS A 141 6.34 3.98 -32.54
CA LYS A 141 6.26 3.41 -33.89
C LYS A 141 4.87 3.52 -34.50
N GLU A 142 3.81 3.22 -33.77
CA GLU A 142 2.43 3.40 -34.24
C GLU A 142 2.16 4.87 -34.58
N GLN A 143 2.60 5.81 -33.74
CA GLN A 143 2.45 7.25 -34.00
C GLN A 143 3.21 7.70 -35.24
N SER A 144 4.38 7.11 -35.53
CA SER A 144 5.16 7.42 -36.74
C SER A 144 4.57 6.88 -38.05
N ARG A 145 3.57 5.99 -37.97
CA ARG A 145 2.90 5.42 -39.15
C ARG A 145 1.72 6.28 -39.60
N PRO A 146 1.41 6.31 -40.91
CA PRO A 146 0.16 6.87 -41.41
C PRO A 146 -1.03 6.25 -40.69
N GLU A 147 -2.06 7.05 -40.39
CA GLU A 147 -3.19 6.64 -39.57
C GLU A 147 -3.91 5.40 -40.13
N GLU A 148 -3.98 5.29 -41.45
CA GLU A 148 -4.57 4.17 -42.21
C GLU A 148 -3.81 2.85 -42.04
N GLU A 149 -2.54 2.90 -41.64
CA GLU A 149 -1.68 1.72 -41.47
C GLU A 149 -1.51 1.30 -40.00
N ARG A 150 -2.08 2.06 -39.06
CA ARG A 150 -1.97 1.77 -37.64
C ARG A 150 -2.75 0.51 -37.28
N PHE A 151 -2.20 -0.31 -36.39
CA PHE A 151 -2.82 -1.57 -35.98
C PHE A 151 -4.01 -1.40 -35.02
N THR A 152 -4.44 -0.16 -34.77
CA THR A 152 -5.30 0.32 -33.67
C THR A 152 -4.66 0.26 -32.28
N SER A 153 -4.99 1.26 -31.45
CA SER A 153 -4.49 1.41 -30.07
C SER A 153 -4.76 0.12 -29.28
N PRO A 154 -3.78 -0.38 -28.52
CA PRO A 154 -4.02 -1.53 -27.64
C PRO A 154 -5.13 -1.15 -26.64
N PRO A 155 -6.03 -2.09 -26.29
CA PRO A 155 -7.04 -1.82 -25.28
C PRO A 155 -6.31 -1.54 -23.95
N LEU A 156 -6.35 -0.29 -23.51
CA LEU A 156 -5.93 0.12 -22.17
C LEU A 156 -6.95 -0.39 -21.15
#